data_AF-X1LYN4-F1
#
_entry.id   AF-X1LYN4-F1
#
_cell.length_a   1.000
_cell.length_b   1.000
_cell.length_c   1.000
_cell.angle_alpha   90.00
_cell.angle_beta   90.00
_cell.angle_gamma   90.00
#
_symmetry.space_group_name_H-M   'P 1'
#
loop_
_entity.id
_entity.type
_entity.pdbx_description
1 polymer ?
#
loop_
_entity_poly.entity_id
_entity_poly.type
_entity_poly.pdbx_seq_one_letter_code
_entity_poly.pdbx_strand_id
1 'polypeptide(L)'
;IVQATAAYYYTELTRASYQTELANAEKTEFACMVDELKNRLEVANDTVVELTDKNHELRCINYELKKNGKLRYFESTDELEVFLEKSDVDYHMYVNITVGQDWSTYDCDDYAVALRDAALSKGFHMNIQAVWNYRRPDTGELIITGGNEGHALNSTIIGNEVYFIEPQTDEYWLAAYLD
;
A
#
# COMPACT_ATOMS: atom_id res chain seq x y z
N ILE A 1 -18.56 -57.76 -47.34
CA ILE A 1 -17.29 -56.98 -47.28
C ILE A 1 -17.55 -55.51 -47.63
N VAL A 2 -18.02 -55.18 -48.85
CA VAL A 2 -18.26 -53.78 -49.28
C VAL A 2 -19.16 -52.96 -48.35
N GLN A 3 -20.29 -53.51 -47.89
CA GLN A 3 -21.21 -52.80 -46.99
C GLN A 3 -20.61 -52.52 -45.60
N ALA A 4 -19.80 -53.44 -45.05
CA ALA A 4 -19.14 -53.25 -43.77
C ALA A 4 -18.03 -52.17 -43.85
N THR A 5 -17.30 -52.14 -44.98
CA THR A 5 -16.30 -51.11 -45.26
C THR A 5 -16.93 -49.72 -45.38
N ALA A 6 -18.07 -49.59 -46.07
CA ALA A 6 -18.78 -48.31 -46.18
C ALA A 6 -19.29 -47.78 -44.83
N ALA A 7 -19.84 -48.67 -43.98
CA ALA A 7 -20.32 -48.30 -42.65
C ALA A 7 -19.18 -47.84 -41.72
N TYR A 8 -18.00 -48.48 -41.82
CA TYR A 8 -16.80 -48.07 -41.09
C TYR A 8 -16.35 -46.65 -41.49
N TYR A 9 -16.21 -46.38 -42.79
CA TYR A 9 -15.81 -45.05 -43.26
C TYR A 9 -16.82 -43.95 -42.90
N TYR A 10 -18.12 -44.26 -42.93
CA TYR A 10 -19.15 -43.32 -42.51
C TYR A 10 -19.04 -42.96 -41.02
N THR A 11 -18.77 -43.95 -40.17
CA THR A 11 -18.57 -43.74 -38.73
C THR A 11 -17.35 -42.87 -38.46
N GLU A 12 -16.23 -43.14 -39.12
CA GLU A 12 -15.00 -42.35 -38.99
C GLU A 12 -15.18 -40.91 -39.47
N LEU A 13 -15.88 -40.70 -40.58
CA LEU A 13 -16.21 -39.36 -41.08
C LEU A 13 -17.10 -38.58 -40.10
N THR A 14 -18.10 -39.24 -39.52
CA THR A 14 -18.99 -38.63 -38.52
C THR A 14 -18.20 -38.22 -37.27
N ARG A 15 -17.29 -39.09 -36.80
CA ARG A 15 -16.41 -38.79 -35.67
C ARG A 15 -15.49 -37.60 -35.96
N ALA A 16 -14.88 -37.56 -37.13
CA ALA A 16 -14.01 -36.45 -37.53
C ALA A 16 -14.78 -35.12 -37.64
N SER A 17 -16.02 -35.14 -38.17
CA SER A 17 -16.88 -33.97 -38.23
C SER A 17 -17.20 -33.44 -36.84
N TYR A 18 -17.61 -34.32 -35.91
CA TYR A 18 -17.91 -33.95 -34.53
C TYR A 18 -16.70 -33.33 -33.80
N GLN A 19 -15.51 -33.93 -33.95
CA GLN A 19 -14.29 -33.38 -33.37
C GLN A 19 -13.93 -32.00 -33.95
N THR A 20 -14.20 -31.79 -35.24
CA THR A 20 -13.99 -30.49 -35.90
C THR A 20 -14.96 -29.43 -35.37
N GLU A 21 -16.23 -29.79 -35.15
CA GLU A 21 -17.24 -28.92 -34.55
C GLU A 21 -16.87 -28.54 -33.11
N LEU A 22 -16.41 -29.51 -32.31
CA LEU A 22 -15.94 -29.26 -30.94
C LEU A 22 -14.73 -28.30 -30.92
N ALA A 23 -13.72 -28.56 -31.75
CA ALA A 23 -12.54 -27.69 -31.85
C ALA A 23 -12.91 -26.26 -32.33
N ASN A 24 -13.89 -26.12 -33.22
CA ASN A 24 -14.39 -24.81 -33.64
C ASN A 24 -15.15 -24.08 -32.52
N ALA A 25 -15.91 -24.81 -31.70
CA ALA A 25 -16.58 -24.26 -30.52
C ALA A 25 -15.56 -23.78 -29.48
N GLU A 26 -14.56 -24.61 -29.14
CA GLU A 26 -13.46 -24.24 -28.23
C GLU A 26 -12.67 -23.04 -28.74
N LYS A 27 -12.37 -22.98 -30.05
CA LYS A 27 -11.71 -21.82 -30.67
C LYS A 27 -12.54 -20.55 -30.54
N THR A 28 -13.86 -20.65 -30.67
CA THR A 28 -14.77 -19.50 -30.56
C THR A 28 -14.85 -19.02 -29.11
N GLU A 29 -14.93 -19.93 -28.15
CA GLU A 29 -14.87 -19.62 -26.72
C GLU A 29 -13.56 -18.93 -26.35
N PHE A 30 -12.43 -19.47 -26.81
CA PHE A 30 -11.11 -18.87 -26.58
C PHE A 30 -11.00 -17.47 -27.19
N ALA A 31 -11.55 -17.25 -28.40
CA ALA A 31 -11.58 -15.92 -29.01
C ALA A 31 -12.38 -14.92 -28.16
N CYS A 32 -13.52 -15.33 -27.61
CA CYS A 32 -14.34 -14.51 -26.72
C CYS A 32 -13.56 -14.13 -25.44
N MET A 33 -12.89 -15.11 -24.81
CA MET A 33 -12.06 -14.86 -23.62
C MET A 33 -10.91 -13.88 -23.91
N VAL A 34 -10.26 -14.00 -25.07
CA VAL A 34 -9.19 -13.08 -25.47
C VAL A 34 -9.70 -11.65 -25.62
N ASP A 35 -10.88 -11.46 -26.20
CA ASP A 35 -11.46 -10.12 -26.38
C ASP A 35 -11.93 -9.53 -25.04
N GLU A 36 -12.45 -10.34 -24.12
CA GLU A 36 -12.74 -9.91 -22.74
C GLU A 36 -11.48 -9.43 -22.02
N LEU A 37 -10.39 -10.19 -22.11
CA LEU A 37 -9.11 -9.84 -21.49
C LEU A 37 -8.53 -8.55 -22.06
N LYS A 38 -8.65 -8.30 -23.38
CA LYS A 38 -8.24 -7.04 -24.00
C LYS A 38 -9.02 -5.86 -23.44
N ASN A 39 -10.35 -5.98 -23.33
CA ASN A 39 -11.20 -4.92 -22.77
C ASN A 39 -10.82 -4.63 -21.31
N ARG A 40 -10.60 -5.67 -20.50
CA ARG A 40 -10.14 -5.51 -19.11
C ARG A 40 -8.78 -4.82 -19.01
N LEU A 41 -7.86 -5.12 -19.92
CA LEU A 41 -6.55 -4.47 -19.99
C LEU A 41 -6.68 -2.98 -20.36
N GLU A 42 -7.58 -2.63 -21.28
CA GLU A 42 -7.85 -1.24 -21.67
C GLU A 42 -8.39 -0.42 -20.49
N VAL A 43 -9.40 -0.93 -19.79
CA VAL A 43 -9.96 -0.28 -18.59
C VAL A 43 -8.91 -0.12 -17.48
N ALA A 44 -8.06 -1.12 -17.29
CA ALA A 44 -6.97 -1.03 -16.31
C ALA A 44 -5.95 0.05 -16.68
N ASN A 45 -5.59 0.16 -17.96
CA ASN A 45 -4.69 1.20 -18.44
C ASN A 45 -5.27 2.60 -18.23
N ASP A 46 -6.55 2.81 -18.53
CA ASP A 46 -7.23 4.09 -18.31
C ASP A 46 -7.23 4.47 -16.81
N THR A 47 -7.47 3.49 -15.94
CA THR A 47 -7.41 3.68 -14.48
C THR A 47 -6.01 4.10 -14.02
N VAL A 48 -4.96 3.48 -14.57
CA VAL A 48 -3.57 3.83 -14.24
C VAL A 48 -3.24 5.26 -14.68
N VAL A 49 -3.73 5.69 -15.85
CA VAL A 49 -3.57 7.08 -16.32
C VAL A 49 -4.25 8.05 -15.34
N GLU A 50 -5.50 7.78 -14.95
CA GLU A 50 -6.23 8.62 -14.00
C GLU A 50 -5.52 8.72 -12.64
N LEU A 51 -5.02 7.60 -12.12
CA LEU A 51 -4.27 7.57 -10.87
C LEU A 51 -2.94 8.32 -10.98
N THR A 52 -2.29 8.27 -12.13
CA THR A 52 -1.04 9.00 -12.40
C THR A 52 -1.30 10.52 -12.37
N ASP A 53 -2.39 10.98 -12.99
CA ASP A 53 -2.79 12.38 -12.99
C ASP A 53 -3.15 12.88 -11.58
N LYS A 54 -3.93 12.10 -10.82
CA LYS A 54 -4.24 12.40 -9.41
C LYS A 54 -2.99 12.49 -8.53
N ASN A 55 -2.02 11.58 -8.73
CA ASN A 55 -0.75 11.62 -8.01
C ASN A 55 0.05 12.89 -8.37
N HIS A 56 0.05 13.29 -9.65
CA HIS A 56 0.67 14.55 -10.06
C HIS A 56 0.02 15.76 -9.36
N GLU A 57 -1.31 15.82 -9.29
CA GLU A 57 -2.05 16.88 -8.59
C GLU A 57 -1.69 16.93 -7.10
N LEU A 58 -1.67 15.79 -6.40
CA LEU A 58 -1.26 15.71 -5.00
C LEU A 58 0.17 16.20 -4.77
N ARG A 59 1.09 15.89 -5.68
CA ARG A 59 2.47 16.40 -5.62
C ARG A 59 2.52 17.92 -5.77
N CYS A 60 1.70 18.49 -6.64
CA CYS A 60 1.59 19.95 -6.82
C CYS A 60 0.97 20.63 -5.59
N ILE A 61 -0.09 20.07 -5.00
CA ILE A 61 -0.68 20.55 -3.75
C ILE A 61 0.35 20.51 -2.63
N ASN A 62 1.08 19.39 -2.48
CA ASN A 62 2.16 19.26 -1.50
C ASN A 62 3.28 20.29 -1.74
N TYR A 63 3.63 20.59 -2.98
CA TYR A 63 4.60 21.62 -3.31
C TYR A 63 4.11 23.03 -2.93
N GLU A 64 2.86 23.37 -3.26
CA GLU A 64 2.28 24.67 -2.92
C GLU A 64 2.02 24.80 -1.41
N LEU A 65 1.70 23.73 -0.69
CA LEU A 65 1.66 23.71 0.78
C LEU A 65 3.05 23.96 1.36
N LYS A 66 4.10 23.31 0.83
CA LYS A 66 5.50 23.58 1.22
C LYS A 66 5.96 25.00 0.90
N LYS A 67 5.42 25.59 -0.16
CA LYS A 67 5.82 26.91 -0.68
C LYS A 67 5.05 28.06 -0.05
N ASN A 68 3.75 27.90 0.22
CA ASN A 68 2.85 28.95 0.70
C ASN A 68 2.43 28.76 2.17
N GLY A 69 2.35 27.53 2.66
CA GLY A 69 2.23 27.23 4.08
C GLY A 69 3.64 27.15 4.67
N LYS A 70 4.00 28.05 5.59
CA LYS A 70 5.13 27.75 6.46
C LYS A 70 4.75 26.49 7.22
N LEU A 71 5.31 25.35 6.81
CA LEU A 71 5.27 24.16 7.66
C LEU A 71 5.66 24.63 9.06
N ARG A 72 4.82 24.30 10.03
CA ARG A 72 5.04 24.69 11.42
C ARG A 72 5.21 23.45 12.25
N TYR A 73 5.91 23.61 13.35
CA TYR A 73 5.92 22.62 14.40
C TYR A 73 4.58 22.62 15.15
N PHE A 74 4.31 21.52 15.85
CA PHE A 74 3.20 21.49 16.80
C PHE A 74 3.47 22.50 17.92
N GLU A 75 2.43 23.17 18.39
CA GLU A 75 2.53 24.19 19.45
C GLU A 75 2.58 23.56 20.85
N SER A 76 2.04 22.36 21.00
CA SER A 76 2.00 21.61 22.26
C SER A 76 1.85 20.11 22.01
N THR A 77 2.07 19.30 23.07
CA THR A 77 1.77 17.87 23.05
C THR A 77 0.28 17.59 22.85
N ASP A 78 -0.61 18.42 23.39
CA ASP A 78 -2.06 18.30 23.18
C ASP A 78 -2.42 18.43 21.68
N GLU A 79 -1.74 19.31 20.95
CA GLU A 79 -1.97 19.43 19.50
C GLU A 79 -1.48 18.20 18.73
N LEU A 80 -0.32 17.65 19.14
CA LEU A 80 0.19 16.41 18.60
C LEU A 80 -0.78 15.25 18.86
N GLU A 81 -1.28 15.11 20.09
CA GLU A 81 -2.25 14.07 20.47
C GLU A 81 -3.53 14.17 19.65
N VAL A 82 -4.11 15.37 19.51
CA VAL A 82 -5.29 15.60 18.65
C VAL A 82 -5.01 15.29 17.18
N PHE A 83 -3.79 15.47 16.70
CA PHE A 83 -3.39 15.09 15.35
C PHE A 83 -3.33 13.57 15.21
N LEU A 84 -2.68 12.87 16.14
CA LEU A 84 -2.54 11.41 16.14
C LEU A 84 -3.91 10.72 16.25
N GLU A 85 -4.77 11.14 17.19
CA GLU A 85 -6.14 10.60 17.34
C GLU A 85 -7.02 10.72 16.08
N LYS A 86 -6.72 11.69 15.20
CA LYS A 86 -7.47 11.94 13.96
C LYS A 86 -6.78 11.35 12.73
N SER A 87 -5.54 10.90 12.87
CA SER A 87 -4.80 10.22 11.83
C SER A 87 -5.39 8.84 11.66
N ASP A 88 -5.75 8.46 10.44
CA ASP A 88 -6.19 7.10 10.10
C ASP A 88 -5.03 6.24 9.58
N VAL A 89 -3.79 6.64 9.86
CA VAL A 89 -2.58 5.93 9.41
C VAL A 89 -2.44 4.56 10.08
N ASP A 90 -2.88 4.46 11.34
CA ASP A 90 -2.95 3.22 12.11
C ASP A 90 -4.09 2.29 11.66
N TYR A 91 -5.00 2.75 10.79
CA TYR A 91 -6.08 1.94 10.22
C TYR A 91 -5.57 0.64 9.57
N HIS A 92 -4.35 0.65 9.05
CA HIS A 92 -3.67 -0.55 8.51
C HIS A 92 -3.41 -1.64 9.57
N MET A 93 -3.36 -1.31 10.86
CA MET A 93 -3.36 -2.29 11.96
C MET A 93 -4.74 -2.95 12.16
N TYR A 94 -5.83 -2.23 11.90
CA TYR A 94 -7.19 -2.71 12.16
C TYR A 94 -7.78 -3.54 10.99
N VAL A 95 -7.32 -3.33 9.75
CA VAL A 95 -7.87 -4.04 8.58
C VAL A 95 -7.24 -5.43 8.34
N ASN A 96 -6.07 -5.71 8.90
CA ASN A 96 -5.35 -6.97 8.67
C ASN A 96 -5.67 -8.12 9.65
N ILE A 97 -6.70 -8.00 10.50
CA ILE A 97 -7.28 -9.17 11.21
C ILE A 97 -8.25 -9.92 10.29
N THR A 98 -7.88 -10.09 9.01
CA THR A 98 -8.51 -11.10 8.15
C THR A 98 -7.48 -12.20 7.98
N VAL A 99 -7.75 -13.33 8.63
CA VAL A 99 -6.90 -14.54 8.65
C VAL A 99 -6.37 -14.84 7.24
N GLY A 100 -5.07 -14.62 7.01
CA GLY A 100 -4.38 -15.02 5.77
C GLY A 100 -3.58 -13.93 5.04
N GLN A 101 -3.59 -12.68 5.49
CA GLN A 101 -2.75 -11.63 4.91
C GLN A 101 -1.36 -11.64 5.56
N ASP A 102 -0.33 -11.81 4.74
CA ASP A 102 1.07 -11.93 5.15
C ASP A 102 1.52 -10.59 5.75
N TRP A 103 2.08 -10.59 6.96
CA TRP A 103 2.57 -9.40 7.69
C TRP A 103 3.76 -8.72 6.99
N SER A 104 4.15 -9.19 5.80
CA SER A 104 5.45 -8.96 5.17
C SER A 104 5.51 -7.75 4.23
N THR A 105 4.41 -7.02 4.01
CA THR A 105 4.39 -5.93 3.02
C THR A 105 4.11 -4.54 3.56
N TYR A 106 3.89 -4.38 4.87
CA TYR A 106 3.65 -3.07 5.48
C TYR A 106 4.30 -3.03 6.87
N ASP A 107 5.57 -2.66 6.90
CA ASP A 107 6.44 -2.65 8.08
C ASP A 107 6.70 -1.23 8.60
N CYS A 108 7.66 -1.08 9.52
CA CYS A 108 7.81 0.14 10.32
C CYS A 108 8.07 1.40 9.50
N ASP A 109 8.78 1.31 8.37
CA ASP A 109 9.10 2.46 7.52
C ASP A 109 7.90 2.91 6.67
N ASP A 110 7.04 1.99 6.24
CA ASP A 110 5.77 2.33 5.59
C ASP A 110 4.85 3.13 6.52
N TYR A 111 4.69 2.69 7.78
CA TYR A 111 3.96 3.45 8.80
C TYR A 111 4.59 4.84 9.01
N ALA A 112 5.91 4.92 9.12
CA ALA A 112 6.60 6.18 9.34
C ALA A 112 6.45 7.17 8.18
N VAL A 113 6.44 6.66 6.94
CA VAL A 113 6.18 7.44 5.72
C VAL A 113 4.75 7.96 5.71
N ALA A 114 3.78 7.09 5.97
CA ALA A 114 2.37 7.46 5.97
C ALA A 114 2.06 8.54 7.02
N LEU A 115 2.59 8.39 8.25
CA LEU A 115 2.38 9.37 9.32
C LEU A 115 3.02 10.73 8.99
N ARG A 116 4.24 10.72 8.45
CA ARG A 116 4.91 11.94 7.99
C ARG A 116 4.09 12.64 6.91
N ASP A 117 3.61 11.90 5.91
CA ASP A 117 2.89 12.47 4.78
C ASP A 117 1.53 13.03 5.21
N ALA A 118 0.84 12.35 6.15
CA ALA A 118 -0.34 12.88 6.81
C ALA A 118 -0.04 14.22 7.50
N ALA A 119 1.03 14.29 8.31
CA ALA A 119 1.43 15.53 9.01
C ALA A 119 1.75 16.66 8.03
N LEU A 120 2.54 16.37 6.98
CA LEU A 120 2.91 17.35 5.95
C LEU A 120 1.68 17.88 5.20
N SER A 121 0.71 17.01 4.87
CA SER A 121 -0.53 17.41 4.19
C SER A 121 -1.39 18.36 5.03
N LYS A 122 -1.24 18.32 6.37
CA LYS A 122 -1.91 19.20 7.33
C LYS A 122 -1.07 20.44 7.70
N GLY A 123 0.13 20.58 7.13
CA GLY A 123 1.00 21.73 7.34
C GLY A 123 1.95 21.60 8.54
N PHE A 124 2.13 20.40 9.07
CA PHE A 124 3.05 20.14 10.20
C PHE A 124 4.42 19.67 9.73
N HIS A 125 5.46 20.07 10.44
CA HIS A 125 6.79 19.50 10.32
C HIS A 125 6.87 18.19 11.10
N MET A 126 7.13 17.10 10.38
CA MET A 126 7.45 15.80 10.94
C MET A 126 8.55 15.15 10.09
N ASN A 127 9.48 14.46 10.74
CA ASN A 127 10.59 13.76 10.08
C ASN A 127 10.57 12.28 10.42
N ILE A 128 11.22 11.47 9.59
CA ILE A 128 11.43 10.04 9.86
C ILE A 128 12.84 9.89 10.46
N GLN A 129 12.96 9.05 11.48
CA GLN A 129 14.21 8.69 12.15
C GLN A 129 14.42 7.19 12.04
N ALA A 130 15.57 6.78 11.50
CA ALA A 130 16.02 5.39 11.57
C ALA A 130 16.82 5.19 12.86
N VAL A 131 16.41 4.25 13.69
CA VAL A 131 17.05 3.99 14.99
C VAL A 131 17.49 2.53 15.11
N TRP A 132 18.55 2.31 15.88
CA TRP A 132 19.10 0.98 16.18
C TRP A 132 19.33 0.85 17.68
N ASN A 133 18.85 -0.23 18.29
CA ASN A 133 18.96 -0.48 19.73
C ASN A 133 18.50 0.69 20.61
N TYR A 134 17.48 1.44 20.15
CA TYR A 134 16.98 2.60 20.86
C TYR A 134 16.18 2.19 22.09
N ARG A 135 16.48 2.83 23.23
CA ARG A 135 15.74 2.68 24.48
C ARG A 135 15.02 3.98 24.80
N ARG A 136 13.75 3.87 25.16
CA ARG A 136 12.98 5.04 25.59
C ARG A 136 13.62 5.64 26.85
N PRO A 137 13.81 6.97 26.93
CA PRO A 137 14.36 7.62 28.11
C PRO A 137 13.47 7.52 29.36
N ASP A 138 12.15 7.46 29.18
CA ASP A 138 11.15 7.47 30.25
C ASP A 138 10.98 6.09 30.91
N THR A 139 10.93 5.01 30.11
CA THR A 139 10.69 3.64 30.61
C THR A 139 11.93 2.75 30.60
N GLY A 140 12.97 3.11 29.84
CA GLY A 140 14.12 2.25 29.56
C GLY A 140 13.79 1.06 28.62
N GLU A 141 12.56 0.98 28.15
CA GLU A 141 12.08 -0.05 27.23
C GLU A 141 12.86 0.02 25.91
N LEU A 142 13.22 -1.16 25.40
CA LEU A 142 13.87 -1.29 24.11
C LEU A 142 12.78 -1.31 23.04
N ILE A 143 12.77 -0.30 22.17
CA ILE A 143 11.79 -0.20 21.07
C ILE A 143 12.02 -1.29 20.01
N ILE A 144 13.18 -1.96 20.00
CA ILE A 144 13.51 -3.02 19.03
C ILE A 144 13.69 -4.36 19.73
N THR A 145 12.92 -5.38 19.32
CA THR A 145 13.01 -6.73 19.88
C THR A 145 13.58 -7.74 18.87
N GLY A 146 14.86 -7.60 18.53
CA GLY A 146 15.67 -8.68 17.95
C GLY A 146 16.38 -8.34 16.63
N GLY A 147 17.66 -8.72 16.53
CA GLY A 147 18.46 -8.59 15.30
C GLY A 147 19.06 -7.20 15.07
N ASN A 148 20.02 -7.11 14.13
CA ASN A 148 20.58 -5.84 13.64
C ASN A 148 19.55 -5.03 12.79
N GLU A 149 18.26 -5.27 13.00
CA GLU A 149 17.18 -4.68 12.21
C GLU A 149 16.92 -3.26 12.76
N GLY A 150 16.94 -2.29 11.86
CA GLY A 150 16.61 -0.90 12.20
C GLY A 150 15.11 -0.76 12.38
N HIS A 151 14.70 0.27 13.13
CA HIS A 151 13.30 0.64 13.27
C HIS A 151 13.09 2.08 12.80
N ALA A 152 11.95 2.35 12.18
CA ALA A 152 11.59 3.69 11.72
C ALA A 152 10.61 4.33 12.70
N LEU A 153 11.01 5.47 13.26
CA LEU A 153 10.17 6.32 14.10
C LEU A 153 9.87 7.63 13.38
N ASN A 154 8.86 8.36 13.85
CA ASN A 154 8.68 9.75 13.49
C ASN A 154 9.24 10.67 14.57
N SER A 155 9.62 11.88 14.19
CA SER A 155 10.01 12.92 15.13
C SER A 155 9.40 14.27 14.79
N THR A 156 9.11 15.03 15.84
CA THR A 156 8.72 16.44 15.75
C THR A 156 9.42 17.25 16.83
N ILE A 157 9.44 18.56 16.64
CA ILE A 157 9.89 19.53 17.63
C ILE A 157 8.66 20.21 18.22
N ILE A 158 8.64 20.43 19.53
CA ILE A 158 7.62 21.21 20.24
C ILE A 158 8.39 22.15 21.18
N GLY A 159 8.39 23.45 20.92
CA GLY A 159 9.24 24.38 21.66
C GLY A 159 10.74 24.04 21.53
N ASN A 160 11.38 23.67 22.66
CA ASN A 160 12.80 23.26 22.72
C ASN A 160 12.98 21.72 22.81
N GLU A 161 11.89 20.98 22.67
CA GLU A 161 11.83 19.54 22.92
C GLU A 161 11.68 18.77 21.62
N VAL A 162 12.44 17.68 21.49
CA VAL A 162 12.32 16.72 20.39
C VAL A 162 11.53 15.53 20.90
N TYR A 163 10.42 15.24 20.25
CA TYR A 163 9.59 14.08 20.54
C TYR A 163 9.81 13.02 19.46
N PHE A 164 9.91 11.77 19.89
CA PHE A 164 9.77 10.60 19.02
C PHE A 164 8.35 10.07 19.12
N ILE A 165 7.86 9.53 18.01
CA ILE A 165 6.52 8.98 17.85
C ILE A 165 6.68 7.60 17.23
N GLU A 166 6.07 6.59 17.86
CA GLU A 166 5.92 5.24 17.32
C GLU A 166 4.74 5.23 16.36
N PRO A 167 4.97 5.19 15.03
CA PRO A 167 3.88 5.38 14.06
C PRO A 167 2.89 4.21 14.00
N GLN A 168 3.18 3.09 14.66
CA GLN A 168 2.24 1.97 14.76
C GLN A 168 1.29 2.13 15.95
N THR A 169 1.74 2.71 17.07
CA THR A 169 0.94 2.76 18.31
C THR A 169 0.47 4.16 18.68
N ASP A 170 0.91 5.17 17.92
CA ASP A 170 0.74 6.60 18.22
C ASP A 170 1.32 7.03 19.58
N GLU A 171 2.10 6.16 20.24
CA GLU A 171 2.81 6.53 21.45
C GLU A 171 3.92 7.53 21.11
N TYR A 172 4.07 8.55 21.94
CA TYR A 172 5.14 9.52 21.80
C TYR A 172 5.85 9.78 23.14
N TRP A 173 7.13 10.12 23.07
CA TRP A 173 7.95 10.40 24.24
C TRP A 173 9.00 11.45 23.94
N LEU A 174 9.41 12.17 24.98
CA LEU A 174 10.50 13.13 24.92
C LEU A 174 11.82 12.39 24.65
N ALA A 175 12.48 12.71 23.54
CA ALA A 175 13.73 12.09 23.12
C ALA A 175 14.95 12.96 23.47
N ALA A 176 14.84 14.28 23.32
CA ALA A 176 15.93 15.21 23.59
C ALA A 176 15.43 16.65 23.82
N TYR A 177 16.30 17.49 24.35
CA TYR A 177 16.19 18.94 24.25
C TYR A 177 17.20 19.46 23.22
N LEU A 178 16.91 20.61 22.59
CA LEU A 178 17.78 21.21 21.57
C LEU A 178 18.90 22.09 22.15
N ASP A 179 18.97 22.25 23.47
CA ASP A 179 19.92 23.13 24.18
C ASP A 179 21.24 22.46 24.62
#